data_AF-A0A9D7KCH3-F1
#
_entry.id   AF-A0A9D7KCH3-F1
#
_cell.length_a   1.000
_cell.length_b   1.000
_cell.length_c   1.000
_cell.angle_alpha   90.00
_cell.angle_beta   90.00
_cell.angle_gamma   90.00
#
_symmetry.space_group_name_H-M   'P 1'
#
loop_
_entity.id
_entity.type
_entity.pdbx_description
1 polymer ?
#
loop_
_entity_poly.entity_id
_entity_poly.type
_entity_poly.pdbx_seq_one_letter_code
_entity_poly.pdbx_strand_id
1 'polypeptide(L)' 'MSENKGQLHAGHVSFAFNLESYVIEVHHLEPLSATGERETKIEMLISLCPTCHRIAHLRSTPYSVEEIKGIRGG' A
#
# COMPACT_ATOMS: atom_id res chain seq x y z
N MET A 1 -24.02 -12.98 11.27
CA MET A 1 -22.86 -12.41 10.55
C MET A 1 -22.34 -11.23 11.36
N SER A 2 -21.09 -11.28 11.82
CA SER A 2 -20.47 -10.18 12.56
C SER A 2 -19.99 -9.10 11.60
N GLU A 3 -20.37 -7.85 11.82
CA GLU A 3 -19.93 -6.69 11.04
C GLU A 3 -18.42 -6.48 11.21
N ASN A 4 -17.65 -6.63 10.13
CA ASN A 4 -16.20 -6.41 10.16
C ASN A 4 -15.89 -4.92 9.93
N LYS A 5 -15.95 -4.12 11.01
CA LYS A 5 -15.70 -2.67 10.94
C LYS A 5 -14.20 -2.39 10.94
N GLY A 6 -13.61 -2.24 9.76
CA GLY A 6 -12.25 -1.70 9.61
C GLY A 6 -12.25 -0.18 9.79
N GLN A 7 -11.48 0.33 10.75
CA GLN A 7 -11.28 1.77 10.95
C GLN A 7 -9.86 2.15 10.47
N LEU A 8 -9.76 3.01 9.46
CA LEU A 8 -8.51 3.63 9.06
C LEU A 8 -8.44 5.03 9.66
N HIS A 9 -7.52 5.24 10.59
CA HIS A 9 -7.23 6.55 11.16
C HIS A 9 -6.24 7.29 10.24
N ALA A 10 -6.76 8.18 9.41
CA ALA A 10 -6.01 9.32 8.89
C ALA A 10 -6.60 10.56 9.55
N GLY A 11 -5.75 11.43 10.09
CA GLY A 11 -6.12 12.54 10.99
C GLY A 11 -7.47 13.21 10.68
N HIS A 12 -8.32 13.27 11.71
CA HIS A 12 -9.53 14.10 11.80
C HIS A 12 -10.67 13.92 10.79
N VAL A 13 -10.75 12.81 10.05
CA VAL A 13 -11.99 12.45 9.34
C VAL A 13 -12.29 10.97 9.52
N SER A 14 -13.30 10.65 10.32
CA SER A 14 -13.79 9.27 10.50
C SER A 14 -14.63 8.88 9.29
N PHE A 15 -14.02 8.25 8.28
CA PHE A 15 -14.75 7.65 7.16
C PHE A 15 -14.99 6.17 7.47
N ALA A 16 -16.23 5.80 7.75
CA ALA A 16 -16.62 4.39 7.92
C ALA A 16 -16.81 3.77 6.53
N PHE A 17 -15.94 2.84 6.15
CA PHE A 17 -16.06 2.13 4.87
C PHE A 17 -16.50 0.68 5.17
N ASN A 18 -17.69 0.31 4.69
CA ASN A 18 -18.24 -1.03 4.84
C ASN A 18 -17.80 -1.84 3.63
N LEU A 19 -16.69 -2.56 3.79
CA LEU A 19 -16.15 -3.41 2.75
C LEU A 19 -16.29 -4.87 3.16
N GLU A 20 -17.16 -5.60 2.47
CA GLU A 20 -17.19 -7.07 2.54
C GLU A 20 -15.92 -7.68 1.91
N SER A 21 -15.08 -6.87 1.24
CA SER A 21 -13.84 -7.27 0.56
C SER A 21 -12.75 -6.20 0.66
N TYR A 22 -11.50 -6.59 0.90
CA TYR A 22 -10.38 -5.65 1.00
C TYR A 22 -9.93 -5.16 -0.39
N VAL A 23 -9.73 -3.86 -0.54
CA VAL A 23 -9.05 -3.28 -1.71
C VAL A 23 -7.55 -3.28 -1.45
N ILE A 24 -6.79 -3.97 -2.31
CA ILE A 24 -5.34 -4.12 -2.22
C ILE A 24 -4.74 -3.88 -3.60
N GLU A 25 -3.60 -3.20 -3.62
CA GLU A 25 -2.80 -2.90 -4.81
C GLU A 25 -1.49 -3.69 -4.75
N VAL A 26 -1.06 -4.19 -5.91
CA VAL A 26 0.20 -4.93 -6.05
C VAL A 26 1.30 -3.95 -6.46
N HIS A 27 2.41 -3.98 -5.73
CA HIS A 27 3.55 -3.09 -5.94
C HIS A 27 4.81 -3.90 -6.19
N HIS A 28 5.65 -3.49 -7.14
CA HIS A 28 6.96 -4.10 -7.35
C HIS A 28 7.96 -3.61 -6.31
N LEU A 29 8.69 -4.51 -5.66
CA LEU A 29 9.78 -4.16 -4.73
C LEU A 29 10.90 -3.39 -5.45
N GLU A 30 11.23 -3.83 -6.66
CA GLU A 30 12.18 -3.17 -7.56
C GLU A 30 11.42 -2.48 -8.70
N PRO A 31 11.50 -1.15 -8.87
CA PRO A 31 10.75 -0.42 -9.89
C PRO A 31 11.05 -0.89 -11.31
N LEU A 32 10.00 -1.13 -12.11
CA LEU A 32 10.17 -1.53 -13.52
C LEU A 32 10.91 -0.48 -14.36
N SER A 33 10.79 0.80 -14.00
CA SER A 33 11.53 1.89 -14.66
C SER A 33 13.04 1.78 -14.48
N ALA A 34 13.52 1.10 -13.43
CA ALA A 34 14.94 0.91 -13.16
C ALA A 34 15.53 -0.30 -13.88
N THR A 35 14.72 -1.35 -14.11
CA THR A 35 15.22 -2.64 -14.64
C THR A 35 14.78 -2.96 -16.06
N GLY A 36 13.83 -2.22 -16.62
CA GLY A 36 13.26 -2.52 -17.94
C GLY A 36 12.38 -3.78 -17.94
N GLU A 37 12.22 -4.40 -19.11
CA GLU A 37 11.40 -5.61 -19.29
C GLU A 37 12.01 -6.82 -18.60
N ARG A 38 11.21 -7.54 -17.80
CA ARG A 38 11.61 -8.76 -17.11
C ARG A 38 10.40 -9.63 -16.78
N GLU A 39 10.63 -10.92 -16.59
CA GLU A 39 9.63 -11.80 -15.99
C GLU A 39 9.40 -11.42 -14.52
N THR A 40 8.13 -11.34 -14.13
CA THR A 40 7.73 -10.99 -12.77
C THR A 40 7.41 -12.26 -11.98
N LYS A 41 7.95 -12.36 -10.76
CA LYS A 41 7.64 -13.42 -9.79
C LYS A 41 6.91 -12.83 -8.58
N ILE A 42 6.11 -13.65 -7.89
CA ILE A 42 5.37 -13.23 -6.69
C ILE A 42 6.29 -12.65 -5.61
N GLU A 43 7.50 -13.22 -5.45
CA GLU A 43 8.51 -12.74 -4.48
C GLU A 43 9.04 -11.32 -4.77
N MET A 44 8.82 -10.79 -5.98
CA MET A 44 9.20 -9.44 -6.38
C MET A 44 8.10 -8.41 -6.09
N LEU A 45 6.98 -8.86 -5.54
CA LEU A 45 5.77 -8.07 -5.37
C LEU A 45 5.40 -7.97 -3.88
N ILE A 46 4.73 -6.89 -3.54
CA ILE A 46 4.12 -6.69 -2.23
C ILE A 46 2.70 -6.16 -2.37
N SER A 47 1.82 -6.62 -1.48
CA SER A 47 0.46 -6.11 -1.35
C SER A 47 0.43 -4.88 -0.44
N LEU A 48 -0.03 -3.76 -0.96
CA LEU A 48 -0.22 -2.51 -0.22
C LEU A 48 -1.69 -2.10 -0.26
N CYS A 49 -2.20 -1.49 0.82
CA CYS A 49 -3.48 -0.80 0.71
C CYS A 49 -3.33 0.45 -0.17
N PRO A 50 -4.42 1.00 -0.75
CA PRO A 50 -4.35 2.15 -1.66
C PRO A 50 -3.60 3.35 -1.08
N THR A 51 -3.74 3.60 0.22
CA THR A 51 -3.02 4.68 0.91
C THR A 51 -1.51 4.42 0.97
N CYS A 52 -1.08 3.22 1.37
CA CYS A 52 0.34 2.88 1.43
C CYS A 52 0.98 2.89 0.05
N HIS A 53 0.28 2.40 -0.97
CA HIS A 53 0.76 2.43 -2.35
C HIS A 53 0.93 3.87 -2.86
N ARG A 54 -0.03 4.76 -2.56
CA ARG A 54 0.08 6.17 -2.90
C ARG A 54 1.26 6.85 -2.21
N ILE A 55 1.49 6.54 -0.93
CA ILE A 55 2.65 7.03 -0.15
C ILE A 55 3.95 6.57 -0.80
N ALA A 56 4.05 5.28 -1.18
CA ALA A 56 5.24 4.73 -1.84
C ALA A 56 5.66 5.58 -3.05
N HIS A 57 4.70 6.07 -3.83
CA HIS A 57 4.92 6.89 -5.03
C HIS A 57 4.92 8.41 -4.80
N LEU A 58 5.12 8.91 -3.57
CA LEU A 58 5.24 10.37 -3.33
C LEU A 58 6.60 10.96 -3.75
N ARG A 59 7.58 10.13 -4.10
CA ARG A 59 8.89 10.54 -4.65
C ARG A 59 9.25 9.65 -5.85
N SER A 60 10.26 10.05 -6.63
CA SER A 60 10.65 9.35 -7.87
C SER A 60 11.13 7.91 -7.64
N THR A 61 11.96 7.69 -6.60
CA THR A 61 12.34 6.34 -6.15
C THR A 61 11.37 5.90 -5.07
N PRO A 62 10.55 4.84 -5.22
CA PRO A 62 9.53 4.53 -4.22
C PRO A 62 10.06 4.43 -2.76
N TYR A 63 9.23 4.79 -1.79
CA TYR A 63 9.55 4.52 -0.38
C TYR A 63 9.49 3.02 -0.10
N SER A 64 10.47 2.52 0.65
CA SER A 64 10.45 1.18 1.23
C SER A 64 9.31 1.03 2.24
N VAL A 65 8.95 -0.22 2.53
CA VAL A 65 7.92 -0.54 3.52
C VAL A 65 8.29 0.01 4.90
N GLU A 66 9.57 -0.04 5.25
CA GLU A 66 10.14 0.47 6.49
C GLU A 66 9.98 1.98 6.59
N GLU A 67 10.28 2.71 5.51
CA GLU A 67 10.06 4.17 5.44
C GLU A 67 8.57 4.52 5.57
N ILE A 68 7.69 3.77 4.90
CA ILE A 68 6.23 3.99 4.97
C ILE A 68 5.70 3.79 6.39
N LYS A 69 6.19 2.79 7.12
CA LYS A 69 5.84 2.56 8.53
C LYS A 69 6.21 3.76 9.40
N GLY A 70 7.38 4.36 9.16
CA GLY A 70 7.83 5.57 9.86
C GLY A 70 6.95 6.79 9.60
N ILE A 71 6.44 6.96 8.37
CA ILE A 71 5.57 8.09 7.98
C ILE A 71 4.20 8.01 8.69
N ARG A 72 3.65 6.79 8.84
CA ARG A 72 2.32 6.58 9.43
C ARG A 72 2.31 6.71 10.96
N GLY A 73 3.46 6.93 11.60
CA GLY A 73 3.58 7.03 13.05
C GLY A 73 3.17 5.73 13.76
N GLY A 74 3.65 4.60 13.22
CA GLY A 74 3.25 3.24 13.61
C GLY A 74 3.23 2.97 15.11
#